data_AF-A0A166F381-F1
#
_entry.id   AF-A0A166F381-F1
#
_cell.length_a   1.000
_cell.length_b   1.000
_cell.length_c   1.000
_cell.angle_alpha   90.00
_cell.angle_beta   90.00
_cell.angle_gamma   90.00
#
_symmetry.space_group_name_H-M   'P 1'
#
loop_
_entity.id
_entity.type
_entity.pdbx_description
1 polymer ?
#
loop_
_entity_poly.entity_id
_entity_poly.type
_entity_poly.pdbx_seq_one_letter_code
_entity_poly.pdbx_strand_id
1 'polypeptide(L)'
;MFLSEWEERGYIGVANREIFKAIVARLRERGAPTRFKWVKGHSGILGNEEADQLAGEGALKEIFSELNLTVKNKYNLTGAQMSKMTEALAYQGIKEIQKQPEPRRGTTVRLDITRYTAEENFGFAPLDETIWSSIQNPDLSRSARSFFWRATHNSHKIGEFWSNCTGLEHRQWCYKCSQDEGQPISEDLDHILLGCAEPEVDIIWKLAEKLWRKKMPVWPKLRNVGSIVACTMAKFKDNKGKPLAGANRLYRILISESAHLIWKLRNKRIIEPKPNEEYIKPTHKEIHNRWLNTINSRLALDIAMTHDKYESRALPRRKILQTW
;
A
#
# COMPACT_ATOMS: atom_id res chain seq x y z
N MET A 1 -26.69 -12.44 18.29
CA MET A 1 -26.78 -11.38 17.25
C MET A 1 -26.02 -11.71 15.97
N PHE A 2 -25.03 -12.63 15.99
CA PHE A 2 -24.13 -12.84 14.85
C PHE A 2 -24.63 -13.80 13.76
N LEU A 3 -25.47 -14.80 14.09
CA LEU A 3 -25.83 -15.84 13.11
C LEU A 3 -26.65 -15.29 11.93
N SER A 4 -27.67 -14.48 12.19
CA SER A 4 -28.48 -13.89 11.12
C SER A 4 -27.64 -13.04 10.16
N GLU A 5 -26.70 -12.26 10.69
CA GLU A 5 -25.77 -11.46 9.88
C GLU A 5 -24.86 -12.34 9.02
N TRP A 6 -24.37 -13.46 9.57
CA TRP A 6 -23.55 -14.41 8.82
C TRP A 6 -24.33 -15.07 7.69
N GLU A 7 -25.59 -15.43 7.93
CA GLU A 7 -26.48 -15.99 6.91
C GLU A 7 -26.83 -14.97 5.83
N GLU A 8 -27.15 -13.74 6.22
CA GLU A 8 -27.42 -12.63 5.31
C GLU A 8 -26.24 -12.37 4.36
N ARG A 9 -25.00 -12.46 4.87
CA ARG A 9 -23.78 -12.28 4.06
C ARG A 9 -23.24 -13.58 3.44
N GLY A 10 -24.01 -14.66 3.48
CA GLY A 10 -23.65 -15.94 2.85
C GLY A 10 -22.41 -16.61 3.44
N TYR A 11 -22.08 -16.32 4.70
CA TYR A 11 -20.88 -16.76 5.40
C TYR A 11 -19.55 -16.29 4.79
N ILE A 12 -19.57 -15.28 3.92
CA ILE A 12 -18.35 -14.64 3.42
C ILE A 12 -17.58 -14.04 4.62
N GLY A 13 -16.27 -14.28 4.69
CA GLY A 13 -15.42 -13.80 5.78
C GLY A 13 -15.65 -14.46 7.13
N VAL A 14 -16.39 -15.57 7.20
CA VAL A 14 -16.63 -16.31 8.45
C VAL A 14 -15.65 -17.47 8.54
N ALA A 15 -14.78 -17.44 9.55
CA ALA A 15 -13.90 -18.56 9.88
C ALA A 15 -14.75 -19.80 10.25
N ASN A 16 -14.30 -20.99 9.84
CA ASN A 16 -14.99 -22.25 10.09
C ASN A 16 -16.44 -22.31 9.55
N ARG A 17 -16.74 -21.55 8.47
CA ARG A 17 -18.10 -21.43 7.93
C ARG A 17 -18.79 -22.75 7.64
N GLU A 18 -18.06 -23.77 7.18
CA GLU A 18 -18.66 -25.07 6.85
C GLU A 18 -19.16 -25.79 8.11
N ILE A 19 -18.46 -25.65 9.25
CA ILE A 19 -18.91 -26.18 10.55
C ILE A 19 -20.17 -25.44 11.01
N PHE A 20 -20.19 -24.12 10.93
CA PHE A 20 -21.37 -23.34 11.32
C PHE A 20 -22.59 -23.65 10.46
N LYS A 21 -22.44 -23.75 9.14
CA LYS A 21 -23.53 -24.16 8.23
C LYS A 21 -24.10 -25.52 8.64
N ALA A 22 -23.25 -26.50 8.93
CA ALA A 22 -23.67 -27.82 9.39
C ALA A 22 -24.42 -27.77 10.73
N ILE A 23 -23.89 -27.06 11.73
CA ILE A 23 -24.54 -26.89 13.05
C ILE A 23 -25.92 -26.26 12.91
N VAL A 24 -26.03 -25.17 12.15
CA VAL A 24 -27.28 -24.43 11.96
C VAL A 24 -28.32 -25.31 11.26
N ALA A 25 -27.91 -26.07 10.25
CA ALA A 25 -28.79 -27.00 9.57
C ALA A 25 -29.31 -28.10 10.51
N ARG A 26 -28.44 -28.68 11.35
CA ARG A 26 -28.84 -29.71 12.34
C ARG A 26 -29.74 -29.14 13.43
N LEU A 27 -29.55 -27.89 13.83
CA LEU A 27 -30.44 -27.21 14.77
C LEU A 27 -31.84 -26.99 14.17
N ARG A 28 -31.92 -26.58 12.90
CA ARG A 28 -33.20 -26.37 12.19
C ARG A 28 -33.93 -27.67 11.83
N GLU A 29 -33.22 -28.78 11.78
CA GLU A 29 -33.79 -30.10 11.55
C GLU A 29 -34.54 -30.63 12.79
N ARG A 30 -34.20 -30.16 13.99
CA ARG A 30 -34.88 -30.58 15.22
C ARG A 30 -36.32 -30.08 15.23
N GLY A 31 -37.26 -30.98 15.52
CA GLY A 31 -38.68 -30.65 15.63
C GLY A 31 -39.08 -29.93 16.93
N ALA A 32 -38.19 -29.90 17.94
CA ALA A 32 -38.45 -29.29 19.24
C ALA A 32 -37.61 -28.02 19.47
N PRO A 33 -38.11 -27.04 20.24
CA PRO A 33 -37.34 -25.85 20.60
C PRO A 33 -36.03 -26.22 21.30
N THR A 34 -34.90 -25.76 20.76
CA THR A 34 -33.58 -25.92 21.37
C THR A 34 -33.20 -24.62 22.09
N ARG A 35 -32.84 -24.72 23.38
CA ARG A 35 -32.35 -23.58 24.18
C ARG A 35 -30.89 -23.83 24.55
N PHE A 36 -30.07 -22.79 24.42
CA PHE A 36 -28.67 -22.84 24.84
C PHE A 36 -28.53 -22.25 26.25
N LYS A 37 -27.82 -22.98 27.11
CA LYS A 37 -27.40 -22.50 28.43
C LYS A 37 -25.88 -22.51 28.45
N TRP A 38 -25.28 -21.33 28.59
CA TRP A 38 -23.86 -21.24 28.88
C TRP A 38 -23.62 -21.65 30.33
N VAL A 39 -22.63 -22.50 30.57
CA VAL A 39 -22.19 -22.93 31.89
C VAL A 39 -20.69 -22.71 32.01
N LYS A 40 -20.21 -22.45 33.23
CA LYS A 40 -18.78 -22.26 33.50
C LYS A 40 -18.08 -23.62 33.52
N GLY A 41 -16.93 -23.73 32.88
CA GLY A 41 -16.11 -24.95 32.94
C GLY A 41 -15.69 -25.28 34.38
N HIS A 42 -15.58 -26.58 34.68
CA HIS A 42 -15.19 -27.12 35.99
C HIS A 42 -16.02 -26.58 37.17
N SER A 43 -17.32 -26.34 36.96
CA SER A 43 -18.22 -25.84 37.99
C SER A 43 -19.00 -26.96 38.72
N GLY A 44 -18.57 -28.22 38.65
CA GLY A 44 -19.27 -29.35 39.29
C GLY A 44 -20.52 -29.83 38.56
N ILE A 45 -20.74 -29.40 37.30
CA ILE A 45 -21.89 -29.87 36.51
C ILE A 45 -21.50 -31.17 35.81
N LEU A 46 -22.00 -32.29 36.34
CA LEU A 46 -21.65 -33.65 35.91
C LEU A 46 -21.56 -33.80 34.38
N GLY A 47 -22.65 -33.50 33.65
CA GLY A 47 -22.66 -33.67 32.19
C GLY A 47 -21.72 -32.74 31.42
N ASN A 48 -21.30 -31.61 31.99
CA ASN A 48 -20.27 -30.76 31.39
C ASN A 48 -18.87 -31.34 31.63
N GLU A 49 -18.62 -31.87 32.83
CA GLU A 49 -17.33 -32.49 33.19
C GLU A 49 -17.08 -33.78 32.42
N GLU A 50 -18.10 -34.63 32.28
CA GLU A 50 -18.05 -35.83 31.43
C GLU A 50 -17.80 -35.47 29.96
N ALA A 51 -18.45 -34.41 29.45
CA ALA A 51 -18.21 -33.95 28.07
C ALA A 51 -16.78 -33.41 27.87
N ASP A 52 -16.22 -32.72 28.87
CA ASP A 52 -14.84 -32.23 28.85
C ASP A 52 -13.83 -33.39 28.86
N GLN A 53 -14.05 -34.40 29.70
CA GLN A 53 -13.25 -35.62 29.73
C GLN A 53 -13.28 -36.33 28.36
N LEU A 54 -14.48 -36.54 27.79
CA LEU A 54 -14.63 -37.18 26.49
C LEU A 54 -13.97 -36.36 25.36
N ALA A 55 -14.00 -35.03 25.43
CA ALA A 55 -13.30 -34.17 24.49
C ALA A 55 -11.77 -34.32 24.60
N GLY A 56 -11.25 -34.41 25.83
CA GLY A 56 -9.82 -34.68 26.10
C GLY A 56 -9.38 -36.05 25.59
N GLU A 57 -10.14 -37.10 25.88
CA GLU A 57 -9.90 -38.45 25.34
C GLU A 57 -9.92 -38.46 23.81
N GLY A 58 -10.86 -37.74 23.20
CA GLY A 58 -10.95 -37.56 21.76
C GLY A 58 -9.72 -36.87 21.16
N ALA A 59 -9.19 -35.84 21.83
CA ALA A 59 -8.01 -35.11 21.39
C ALA A 59 -6.71 -35.93 21.44
N LEU A 60 -6.66 -36.98 22.27
CA LEU A 60 -5.52 -37.88 22.41
C LEU A 60 -5.53 -39.07 21.45
N LYS A 61 -6.60 -39.25 20.65
CA LYS A 61 -6.67 -40.35 19.68
C LYS A 61 -5.73 -40.10 18.51
N GLU A 62 -4.94 -41.11 18.15
CA GLU A 62 -4.08 -41.09 16.96
C GLU A 62 -4.89 -41.07 15.66
N ILE A 63 -6.06 -41.70 15.66
CA ILE A 63 -6.98 -41.76 14.52
C ILE A 63 -8.19 -40.86 14.83
N PHE A 64 -8.39 -39.84 14.00
CA PHE A 64 -9.49 -38.90 14.12
C PHE A 64 -10.72 -39.35 13.33
N SER A 65 -11.89 -39.10 13.90
CA SER A 65 -13.16 -39.33 13.22
C SER A 65 -13.41 -38.26 12.16
N GLU A 66 -13.93 -38.65 11.00
CA GLU A 66 -14.38 -37.68 10.00
C GLU A 66 -15.65 -36.95 10.48
N LEU A 67 -15.60 -35.61 10.45
CA LEU A 67 -16.76 -34.78 10.77
C LEU A 67 -17.75 -34.80 9.60
N ASN A 68 -18.96 -35.29 9.84
CA ASN A 68 -20.04 -35.21 8.86
C ASN A 68 -20.62 -33.78 8.81
N LEU A 69 -20.10 -32.99 7.87
CA LEU A 69 -20.55 -31.62 7.60
C LEU A 69 -21.64 -31.55 6.53
N THR A 70 -22.29 -32.67 6.18
CA THR A 70 -23.34 -32.69 5.15
C THR A 70 -24.56 -31.89 5.61
N VAL A 71 -24.89 -30.86 4.82
CA VAL A 71 -26.03 -29.98 5.02
C VAL A 71 -27.18 -30.42 4.11
N LYS A 72 -28.37 -30.67 4.67
CA LYS A 72 -29.57 -30.95 3.87
C LYS A 72 -29.94 -29.72 3.04
N ASN A 73 -30.26 -29.93 1.76
CA ASN A 73 -30.59 -28.85 0.82
C ASN A 73 -31.63 -27.85 1.33
N LYS A 74 -32.65 -28.32 2.07
CA LYS A 74 -33.69 -27.47 2.69
C LYS A 74 -33.12 -26.37 3.61
N TYR A 75 -31.96 -26.61 4.22
CA TYR A 75 -31.31 -25.70 5.15
C TYR A 75 -29.99 -25.13 4.61
N ASN A 76 -29.65 -25.43 3.36
CA ASN A 76 -28.41 -24.99 2.73
C ASN A 76 -28.58 -23.61 2.11
N LEU A 77 -27.96 -22.59 2.71
CA LEU A 77 -27.86 -21.27 2.09
C LEU A 77 -26.77 -21.30 1.02
N THR A 78 -27.16 -21.10 -0.23
CA THR A 78 -26.27 -21.22 -1.41
C THR A 78 -25.49 -19.94 -1.71
N GLY A 79 -25.74 -18.83 -1.01
CA GLY A 79 -25.05 -17.58 -1.23
C GLY A 79 -25.45 -16.47 -0.27
N ALA A 80 -24.87 -15.30 -0.47
CA ALA A 80 -25.22 -14.09 0.28
C ALA A 80 -26.51 -13.47 -0.27
N GLN A 81 -27.30 -12.87 0.61
CA GLN A 81 -28.51 -12.15 0.24
C GLN A 81 -28.16 -10.89 -0.56
N MET A 82 -28.76 -10.75 -1.74
CA MET A 82 -28.45 -9.63 -2.65
C MET A 82 -28.75 -8.25 -2.02
N SER A 83 -29.81 -8.13 -1.21
CA SER A 83 -30.16 -6.88 -0.53
C SER A 83 -29.18 -6.46 0.57
N LYS A 84 -28.31 -7.38 1.02
CA LYS A 84 -27.27 -7.14 2.02
C LYS A 84 -25.87 -7.12 1.39
N MET A 85 -25.78 -7.36 0.09
CA MET A 85 -24.53 -7.35 -0.65
C MET A 85 -23.99 -5.94 -0.78
N THR A 86 -22.71 -5.77 -0.50
CA THR A 86 -21.95 -4.56 -0.81
C THR A 86 -20.81 -4.93 -1.77
N GLU A 87 -20.27 -3.94 -2.48
CA GLU A 87 -19.09 -4.17 -3.33
C GLU A 87 -17.92 -4.76 -2.53
N ALA A 88 -17.70 -4.29 -1.29
CA ALA A 88 -16.68 -4.81 -0.39
C ALA A 88 -16.91 -6.29 -0.05
N LEU A 89 -18.14 -6.67 0.28
CA LEU A 89 -18.51 -8.06 0.58
C LEU A 89 -18.37 -8.96 -0.65
N ALA A 90 -18.84 -8.48 -1.81
CA ALA A 90 -18.71 -9.21 -3.08
C ALA A 90 -17.24 -9.43 -3.43
N TYR A 91 -16.42 -8.39 -3.32
CA TYR A 91 -14.98 -8.47 -3.57
C TYR A 91 -14.28 -9.44 -2.62
N GLN A 92 -14.64 -9.42 -1.33
CA GLN A 92 -14.14 -10.39 -0.36
C GLN A 92 -14.52 -11.83 -0.74
N GLY A 93 -15.79 -12.07 -1.09
CA GLY A 93 -16.25 -13.39 -1.52
C GLY A 93 -15.52 -13.89 -2.78
N ILE A 94 -15.33 -13.02 -3.77
CA ILE A 94 -14.54 -13.33 -4.97
C ILE A 94 -13.10 -13.69 -4.60
N LYS A 95 -12.46 -12.93 -3.70
CA LYS A 95 -11.10 -13.21 -3.22
C LYS A 95 -10.96 -14.53 -2.48
N GLU A 96 -11.98 -14.94 -1.73
CA GLU A 96 -11.99 -16.24 -1.03
C GLU A 96 -12.12 -17.43 -1.98
N ILE A 97 -12.74 -17.23 -3.15
CA ILE A 97 -12.94 -18.26 -4.17
C ILE A 97 -11.76 -18.32 -5.15
N GLN A 98 -11.19 -17.17 -5.50
CA GLN A 98 -10.10 -17.11 -6.46
C GLN A 98 -8.80 -17.63 -5.86
N LYS A 99 -8.05 -18.40 -6.67
CA LYS A 99 -6.66 -18.73 -6.35
C LYS A 99 -5.87 -17.44 -6.20
N GLN A 100 -5.12 -17.32 -5.11
CA GLN A 100 -4.21 -16.18 -4.94
C GLN A 100 -3.24 -16.11 -6.13
N PRO A 101 -3.07 -14.93 -6.75
CA PRO A 101 -2.14 -14.79 -7.85
C PRO A 101 -0.72 -15.05 -7.37
N GLU A 102 0.08 -15.71 -8.21
CA GLU A 102 1.50 -15.92 -7.91
C GLU A 102 2.22 -14.57 -7.76
N PRO A 103 3.13 -14.43 -6.78
CA PRO A 103 3.91 -13.21 -6.61
C PRO A 103 4.68 -12.85 -7.88
N ARG A 104 4.52 -11.62 -8.36
CA ARG A 104 5.28 -11.13 -9.52
C ARG A 104 6.72 -10.82 -9.11
N ARG A 105 7.71 -11.42 -9.78
CA ARG A 105 9.15 -11.19 -9.54
C ARG A 105 9.50 -9.72 -9.34
N GLY A 106 9.04 -8.84 -10.23
CA GLY A 106 9.33 -7.40 -10.13
C GLY A 106 8.77 -6.74 -8.87
N THR A 107 7.62 -7.19 -8.38
CA THR A 107 7.05 -6.70 -7.10
C THR A 107 7.89 -7.19 -5.92
N THR A 108 8.24 -8.48 -5.88
CA THR A 108 9.08 -9.06 -4.82
C THR A 108 10.43 -8.35 -4.72
N VAL A 109 11.11 -8.16 -5.86
CA VAL A 109 12.40 -7.45 -5.90
C VAL A 109 12.27 -6.01 -5.39
N ARG A 110 11.23 -5.27 -5.78
CA ARG A 110 11.03 -3.89 -5.31
C ARG A 110 10.69 -3.81 -3.81
N LEU A 111 9.94 -4.78 -3.28
CA LEU A 111 9.66 -4.89 -1.85
C LEU A 111 10.95 -5.14 -1.06
N ASP A 112 11.79 -6.07 -1.52
CA ASP A 112 13.07 -6.38 -0.87
C ASP A 112 14.03 -5.19 -0.89
N ILE A 113 14.21 -4.53 -2.05
CA ILE A 113 15.05 -3.33 -2.14
C ILE A 113 14.54 -2.23 -1.20
N THR A 114 13.22 -2.02 -1.16
CA THR A 114 12.60 -1.01 -0.27
C THR A 114 12.78 -1.37 1.21
N ARG A 115 12.74 -2.66 1.56
CA ARG A 115 12.96 -3.13 2.93
C ARG A 115 14.38 -2.84 3.39
N TYR A 116 15.37 -3.19 2.58
CA TYR A 116 16.78 -2.92 2.90
C TYR A 116 17.06 -1.42 2.97
N THR A 117 16.53 -0.60 2.06
CA THR A 117 16.73 0.85 2.12
C THR A 117 16.04 1.50 3.31
N ALA A 118 14.90 0.97 3.76
CA ALA A 118 14.23 1.42 4.97
C ALA A 118 15.04 1.07 6.23
N GLU A 119 15.67 -0.10 6.25
CA GLU A 119 16.56 -0.51 7.33
C GLU A 119 17.80 0.39 7.39
N GLU A 120 18.45 0.62 6.26
CA GLU A 120 19.63 1.50 6.19
C GLU A 120 19.30 2.94 6.61
N ASN A 121 18.19 3.51 6.13
CA ASN A 121 17.87 4.93 6.36
C ASN A 121 17.15 5.20 7.68
N PHE A 122 16.38 4.23 8.19
CA PHE A 122 15.47 4.44 9.33
C PHE A 122 15.64 3.41 10.46
N GLY A 123 16.52 2.42 10.30
CA GLY A 123 16.87 1.45 11.34
C GLY A 123 15.80 0.39 11.61
N PHE A 124 14.97 0.05 10.62
CA PHE A 124 14.05 -1.09 10.73
C PHE A 124 13.72 -1.71 9.36
N ALA A 125 13.57 -3.04 9.34
CA ALA A 125 13.15 -3.80 8.16
C ALA A 125 11.62 -4.01 8.17
N PRO A 126 10.83 -3.29 7.34
CA PRO A 126 9.38 -3.43 7.27
C PRO A 126 8.91 -4.75 6.64
N LEU A 127 7.75 -5.25 7.08
CA LEU A 127 6.99 -6.28 6.36
C LEU A 127 6.33 -5.70 5.09
N ASP A 128 5.94 -6.56 4.16
CA ASP A 128 5.31 -6.14 2.90
C ASP A 128 4.04 -5.32 3.14
N GLU A 129 3.21 -5.72 4.09
CA GLU A 129 1.99 -5.01 4.47
C GLU A 129 2.31 -3.62 5.02
N THR A 130 3.44 -3.47 5.70
CA THR A 130 3.91 -2.17 6.20
C THR A 130 4.32 -1.27 5.04
N ILE A 131 5.01 -1.82 4.02
CA ILE A 131 5.35 -1.07 2.81
C ILE A 131 4.07 -0.63 2.09
N TRP A 132 3.14 -1.55 1.82
CA TRP A 132 1.89 -1.24 1.12
C TRP A 132 1.02 -0.23 1.85
N SER A 133 0.85 -0.40 3.17
CA SER A 133 0.06 0.53 3.99
C SER A 133 0.69 1.92 4.07
N SER A 134 2.02 2.01 4.10
CA SER A 134 2.73 3.30 4.16
C SER A 134 2.54 4.16 2.91
N ILE A 135 2.36 3.55 1.72
CA ILE A 135 2.04 4.29 0.48
C ILE A 135 0.71 5.03 0.60
N GLN A 136 -0.21 4.56 1.45
CA GLN A 136 -1.50 5.21 1.70
C GLN A 136 -1.43 6.38 2.69
N ASN A 137 -0.24 6.75 3.16
CA ASN A 137 -0.06 7.78 4.16
C ASN A 137 -0.71 9.13 3.75
N PRO A 138 -1.48 9.78 4.64
CA PRO A 138 -2.19 11.04 4.37
C PRO A 138 -1.28 12.20 3.95
N ASP A 139 0.01 12.15 4.29
CA ASP A 139 0.99 13.17 3.91
C ASP A 139 1.28 13.19 2.40
N LEU A 140 1.03 12.07 1.69
CA LEU A 140 1.19 11.95 0.25
C LEU A 140 -0.05 12.42 -0.51
N SER A 141 0.15 13.12 -1.63
CA SER A 141 -0.90 13.44 -2.60
C SER A 141 -1.42 12.17 -3.28
N ARG A 142 -2.70 12.15 -3.69
CA ARG A 142 -3.32 10.97 -4.33
C ARG A 142 -2.55 10.49 -5.57
N SER A 143 -2.04 11.43 -6.36
CA SER A 143 -1.25 11.14 -7.55
C SER A 143 0.12 10.55 -7.19
N ALA A 144 0.79 11.05 -6.15
CA ALA A 144 1.99 10.41 -5.62
C ALA A 144 1.70 8.98 -5.16
N ARG A 145 0.62 8.72 -4.41
CA ARG A 145 0.27 7.34 -3.97
C ARG A 145 0.13 6.37 -5.14
N SER A 146 -0.56 6.80 -6.21
CA SER A 146 -0.69 5.99 -7.44
C SER A 146 0.68 5.73 -8.09
N PHE A 147 1.53 6.76 -8.15
CA PHE A 147 2.91 6.63 -8.65
C PHE A 147 3.74 5.63 -7.82
N PHE A 148 3.73 5.76 -6.50
CA PHE A 148 4.46 4.88 -5.57
C PHE A 148 3.95 3.44 -5.59
N TRP A 149 2.63 3.25 -5.68
CA TRP A 149 2.02 1.93 -5.83
C TRP A 149 2.52 1.22 -7.10
N ARG A 150 2.52 1.93 -8.24
CA ARG A 150 3.06 1.41 -9.51
C ARG A 150 4.58 1.19 -9.46
N ALA A 151 5.32 2.06 -8.76
CA ALA A 151 6.76 1.91 -8.57
C ALA A 151 7.08 0.63 -7.79
N THR A 152 6.35 0.37 -6.70
CA THR A 152 6.50 -0.82 -5.86
C THR A 152 6.11 -2.10 -6.62
N HIS A 153 5.15 -2.01 -7.55
CA HIS A 153 4.82 -3.12 -8.44
C HIS A 153 5.76 -3.31 -9.63
N ASN A 154 6.72 -2.40 -9.85
CA ASN A 154 7.52 -2.31 -11.06
C ASN A 154 6.65 -2.29 -12.34
N SER A 155 5.56 -1.53 -12.33
CA SER A 155 4.51 -1.57 -13.36
C SER A 155 4.37 -0.27 -14.16
N HIS A 156 5.39 0.57 -14.17
CA HIS A 156 5.42 1.77 -15.02
C HIS A 156 5.80 1.37 -16.45
N LYS A 157 5.24 2.08 -17.44
CA LYS A 157 5.55 1.87 -18.86
C LYS A 157 6.87 2.58 -19.20
N ILE A 158 7.99 1.89 -18.98
CA ILE A 158 9.37 2.39 -19.18
C ILE A 158 10.26 1.25 -19.70
N GLY A 159 11.41 1.61 -20.29
CA GLY A 159 12.43 0.64 -20.71
C GLY A 159 11.85 -0.51 -21.53
N GLU A 160 12.14 -1.73 -21.10
CA GLU A 160 11.73 -3.00 -21.72
C GLU A 160 10.21 -3.12 -22.01
N PHE A 161 9.36 -2.39 -21.29
CA PHE A 161 7.94 -2.35 -21.67
C PHE A 161 7.75 -1.88 -23.13
N TRP A 162 8.50 -0.86 -23.53
CA TRP A 162 8.38 -0.26 -24.87
C TRP A 162 9.10 -1.08 -25.95
N SER A 163 10.11 -1.89 -25.62
CA SER A 163 10.77 -2.75 -26.61
C SER A 163 9.80 -3.75 -27.26
N ASN A 164 8.74 -4.11 -26.53
CA ASN A 164 7.68 -5.00 -26.99
C ASN A 164 6.49 -4.26 -27.65
N CYS A 165 6.59 -2.94 -27.85
CA CYS A 165 5.51 -2.12 -28.41
C CYS A 165 5.88 -1.65 -29.83
N THR A 166 5.31 -2.31 -30.85
CA THR A 166 5.56 -2.00 -32.26
C THR A 166 5.35 -0.52 -32.59
N GLY A 167 6.38 0.14 -33.13
CA GLY A 167 6.38 1.55 -33.51
C GLY A 167 6.66 2.53 -32.36
N LEU A 168 6.82 2.05 -31.13
CA LEU A 168 7.07 2.85 -29.94
C LEU A 168 8.33 2.43 -29.18
N GLU A 169 9.14 1.54 -29.75
CA GLU A 169 10.36 0.97 -29.16
C GLU A 169 11.39 2.05 -28.81
N HIS A 170 11.38 3.14 -29.57
CA HIS A 170 12.23 4.31 -29.35
C HIS A 170 12.00 4.98 -27.97
N ARG A 171 10.88 4.70 -27.28
CA ARG A 171 10.55 5.22 -25.94
C ARG A 171 11.22 4.46 -24.79
N GLN A 172 11.88 3.35 -25.08
CA GLN A 172 12.64 2.62 -24.07
C GLN A 172 13.92 3.35 -23.66
N TRP A 173 14.44 4.23 -24.52
CA TRP A 173 15.76 4.83 -24.38
C TRP A 173 15.73 6.21 -23.73
N CYS A 174 16.75 6.51 -22.93
CA CYS A 174 17.06 7.88 -22.54
C CYS A 174 18.01 8.50 -23.56
N TYR A 175 17.51 9.37 -24.43
CA TYR A 175 18.32 9.97 -25.50
C TYR A 175 19.51 10.78 -24.99
N LYS A 176 19.30 11.62 -23.97
CA LYS A 176 20.37 12.47 -23.41
C LYS A 176 21.52 11.63 -22.87
N CYS A 177 21.22 10.64 -22.02
CA CYS A 177 22.23 9.76 -21.45
C CYS A 177 22.87 8.86 -22.53
N SER A 178 22.09 8.41 -23.52
CA SER A 178 22.66 7.60 -24.61
C SER A 178 23.63 8.40 -25.47
N GLN A 179 23.37 9.68 -25.69
CA GLN A 179 24.29 10.59 -26.38
C GLN A 179 25.54 10.87 -25.55
N ASP A 180 25.37 11.17 -24.26
CA ASP A 180 26.48 11.49 -23.36
C ASP A 180 27.42 10.29 -23.14
N GLU A 181 26.90 9.07 -23.07
CA GLU A 181 27.69 7.84 -22.89
C GLU A 181 28.16 7.20 -24.20
N GLY A 182 27.61 7.60 -25.35
CA GLY A 182 27.92 7.00 -26.66
C GLY A 182 27.39 5.57 -26.84
N GLN A 183 26.47 5.11 -25.99
CA GLN A 183 25.83 3.79 -26.06
C GLN A 183 24.35 3.86 -25.65
N PRO A 184 23.47 2.94 -26.11
CA PRO A 184 22.05 2.97 -25.74
C PRO A 184 21.83 2.73 -24.24
N ILE A 185 21.16 3.68 -23.58
CA ILE A 185 20.77 3.58 -22.16
C ILE A 185 19.26 3.39 -22.06
N SER A 186 18.84 2.21 -21.58
CA SER A 186 17.44 1.90 -21.32
C SER A 186 16.97 2.55 -20.02
N GLU A 187 15.76 3.11 -20.02
CA GLU A 187 15.19 3.73 -18.84
C GLU A 187 14.59 2.72 -17.86
N ASP A 188 15.06 2.73 -16.62
CA ASP A 188 14.35 2.21 -15.46
C ASP A 188 14.03 3.35 -14.46
N LEU A 189 13.34 3.04 -13.35
CA LEU A 189 13.00 4.05 -12.35
C LEU A 189 14.23 4.59 -11.61
N ASP A 190 15.29 3.79 -11.48
CA ASP A 190 16.52 4.20 -10.80
C ASP A 190 17.23 5.26 -11.67
N HIS A 191 17.34 5.00 -12.97
CA HIS A 191 17.80 5.96 -13.96
C HIS A 191 16.94 7.22 -13.97
N ILE A 192 15.62 7.10 -14.21
CA ILE A 192 14.74 8.27 -14.37
C ILE A 192 14.78 9.18 -13.13
N LEU A 193 14.78 8.60 -11.93
CA LEU A 193 14.65 9.37 -10.70
C LEU A 193 15.98 9.84 -10.14
N LEU A 194 17.09 9.15 -10.39
CA LEU A 194 18.36 9.41 -9.71
C LEU A 194 19.57 9.51 -10.66
N GLY A 195 19.61 8.70 -11.72
CA GLY A 195 20.78 8.57 -12.59
C GLY A 195 20.74 9.39 -13.90
N CYS A 196 19.60 9.96 -14.27
CA CYS A 196 19.44 10.62 -15.56
C CYS A 196 20.21 11.95 -15.61
N ALA A 197 20.92 12.19 -16.72
CA ALA A 197 21.69 13.41 -16.99
C ALA A 197 20.82 14.62 -17.40
N GLU A 198 19.50 14.44 -17.46
CA GLU A 198 18.58 15.56 -17.73
C GLU A 198 18.52 16.51 -16.52
N PRO A 199 18.50 17.84 -16.77
CA PRO A 199 18.72 18.84 -15.73
C PRO A 199 17.66 18.80 -14.63
N GLU A 200 16.45 18.31 -14.90
CA GLU A 200 15.40 18.23 -13.89
C GLU A 200 15.76 17.35 -12.70
N VAL A 201 16.53 16.28 -12.89
CA VAL A 201 16.90 15.36 -11.80
C VAL A 201 17.79 16.07 -10.80
N ASP A 202 18.89 16.65 -11.28
CA ASP A 202 19.86 17.35 -10.44
C ASP A 202 19.26 18.59 -9.76
N ILE A 203 18.55 19.44 -10.53
CA ILE A 203 17.95 20.67 -9.99
C ILE A 203 16.93 20.36 -8.90
N ILE A 204 16.02 19.39 -9.14
CA ILE A 204 14.97 19.06 -8.19
C ILE A 204 15.55 18.48 -6.90
N TRP A 205 16.52 17.56 -6.99
CA TRP A 205 17.13 16.99 -5.78
C TRP A 205 17.95 18.00 -4.99
N LYS A 206 18.71 18.88 -5.65
CA LYS A 206 19.43 19.97 -4.98
C LYS A 206 18.48 20.91 -4.23
N LEU A 207 17.31 21.20 -4.80
CA LEU A 207 16.28 22.02 -4.14
C LEU A 207 15.66 21.30 -2.94
N ALA A 208 15.33 20.02 -3.09
CA ALA A 208 14.80 19.20 -2.00
C ALA A 208 15.79 19.09 -0.83
N GLU A 209 17.06 18.83 -1.14
CA GLU A 209 18.14 18.78 -0.16
C GLU A 209 18.33 20.13 0.53
N LYS A 210 18.36 21.23 -0.23
CA LYS A 210 18.50 22.59 0.32
C LYS A 210 17.38 22.92 1.32
N LEU A 211 16.15 22.53 1.03
CA LEU A 211 15.02 22.74 1.95
C LEU A 211 15.11 21.81 3.16
N TRP A 212 15.46 20.54 2.97
CA TRP A 212 15.64 19.59 4.07
C TRP A 212 16.73 20.02 5.05
N ARG A 213 17.85 20.56 4.54
CA ARG A 213 18.98 21.03 5.36
C ARG A 213 18.64 22.19 6.28
N LYS A 214 17.54 22.91 6.03
CA LYS A 214 17.00 23.89 6.99
C LYS A 214 16.37 23.24 8.22
N LYS A 215 15.94 21.98 8.11
CA LYS A 215 15.25 21.23 9.17
C LYS A 215 16.17 20.24 9.89
N MET A 216 17.02 19.55 9.13
CA MET A 216 17.86 18.46 9.62
C MET A 216 19.27 18.56 9.03
N PRO A 217 20.33 18.26 9.79
CA PRO A 217 21.70 18.47 9.35
C PRO A 217 22.17 17.49 8.25
N VAL A 218 21.62 16.28 8.24
CA VAL A 218 22.06 15.18 7.36
C VAL A 218 21.00 14.89 6.32
N TRP A 219 21.37 14.93 5.04
CA TRP A 219 20.54 14.46 3.92
C TRP A 219 20.63 12.93 3.81
N PRO A 220 19.52 12.19 3.92
CA PRO A 220 19.52 10.75 3.72
C PRO A 220 19.90 10.41 2.27
N LYS A 221 20.73 9.38 2.09
CA LYS A 221 21.23 9.02 0.76
C LYS A 221 20.14 8.33 -0.05
N LEU A 222 19.84 8.90 -1.22
CA LEU A 222 18.93 8.30 -2.19
C LEU A 222 19.73 7.41 -3.15
N ARG A 223 19.77 6.10 -2.90
CA ARG A 223 20.61 5.15 -3.65
C ARG A 223 19.90 4.53 -4.86
N ASN A 224 18.61 4.31 -4.72
CA ASN A 224 17.75 3.61 -5.67
C ASN A 224 16.28 3.98 -5.40
N VAL A 225 15.36 3.54 -6.23
CA VAL A 225 13.92 3.78 -6.08
C VAL A 225 13.38 3.20 -4.78
N GLY A 226 14.00 2.16 -4.21
CA GLY A 226 13.63 1.65 -2.89
C GLY A 226 13.83 2.71 -1.81
N SER A 227 14.89 3.52 -1.87
CA SER A 227 15.07 4.66 -0.95
C SER A 227 13.99 5.75 -1.14
N ILE A 228 13.50 5.90 -2.38
CA ILE A 228 12.41 6.82 -2.72
C ILE A 228 11.08 6.28 -2.14
N VAL A 229 10.75 5.01 -2.36
CA VAL A 229 9.53 4.38 -1.81
C VAL A 229 9.57 4.36 -0.29
N ALA A 230 10.72 4.02 0.30
CA ALA A 230 10.91 3.97 1.74
C ALA A 230 10.66 5.33 2.43
N CYS A 231 10.72 6.46 1.70
CA CYS A 231 10.40 7.77 2.28
C CYS A 231 9.03 7.80 2.96
N THR A 232 8.06 7.03 2.45
CA THR A 232 6.70 6.88 2.99
C THR A 232 6.68 6.37 4.43
N MET A 233 7.77 5.75 4.86
CA MET A 233 7.99 5.14 6.17
C MET A 233 9.01 5.91 7.03
N ALA A 234 9.34 7.15 6.68
CA ALA A 234 10.34 7.96 7.39
C ALA A 234 10.13 7.98 8.92
N LYS A 235 11.21 7.65 9.64
CA LYS A 235 11.21 7.44 11.10
C LYS A 235 12.47 8.00 11.78
N PHE A 236 12.84 9.23 11.46
CA PHE A 236 13.86 10.00 12.17
C PHE A 236 13.49 10.20 13.64
N LYS A 237 14.51 10.15 14.50
CA LYS A 237 14.43 10.30 15.95
C LYS A 237 15.45 11.34 16.41
N ASP A 238 15.19 11.97 17.55
CA ASP A 238 16.19 12.80 18.23
C ASP A 238 17.21 11.94 19.02
N ASN A 239 18.18 12.60 19.65
CA ASN A 239 19.23 11.94 20.45
C ASN A 239 18.67 11.16 21.66
N LYS A 240 17.41 11.39 22.04
CA LYS A 240 16.71 10.68 23.12
C LYS A 240 15.80 9.56 22.59
N GLY A 241 15.85 9.28 21.28
CA GLY A 241 15.03 8.26 20.63
C GLY A 241 13.58 8.70 20.34
N LYS A 242 13.21 9.96 20.59
CA LYS A 242 11.85 10.45 20.37
C LYS A 242 11.62 10.73 18.88
N PRO A 243 10.47 10.30 18.30
CA PRO A 243 10.16 10.56 16.90
C PRO A 243 10.12 12.05 16.56
N LEU A 244 10.83 12.45 15.51
CA LEU A 244 10.81 13.80 14.96
C LEU A 244 9.63 13.95 13.97
N ALA A 245 8.41 14.05 14.50
CA ALA A 245 7.17 14.04 13.71
C ALA A 245 7.17 15.04 12.54
N GLY A 246 7.64 16.27 12.79
CA GLY A 246 7.77 17.31 11.78
C GLY A 246 8.75 16.98 10.66
N ALA A 247 9.95 16.52 11.01
CA ALA A 247 10.97 16.09 10.04
C ALA A 247 10.50 14.87 9.23
N ASN A 248 9.89 13.88 9.88
CA ASN A 248 9.33 12.70 9.20
C ASN A 248 8.28 13.08 8.16
N ARG A 249 7.40 14.02 8.50
CA ARG A 249 6.39 14.52 7.58
C ARG A 249 6.99 15.34 6.44
N LEU A 250 7.93 16.24 6.74
CA LEU A 250 8.61 17.04 5.73
C LEU A 250 9.35 16.14 4.73
N TYR A 251 10.11 15.16 5.22
CA TYR A 251 10.84 14.23 4.36
C TYR A 251 9.90 13.46 3.42
N ARG A 252 8.79 12.92 3.96
CA ARG A 252 7.76 12.26 3.14
C ARG A 252 7.29 13.16 2.01
N ILE A 253 6.95 14.41 2.31
CA ILE A 253 6.45 15.38 1.31
C ILE A 253 7.54 15.71 0.29
N LEU A 254 8.75 16.05 0.73
CA LEU A 254 9.84 16.46 -0.15
C LEU A 254 10.22 15.36 -1.13
N ILE A 255 10.47 14.14 -0.64
CA ILE A 255 10.90 13.03 -1.50
C ILE A 255 9.77 12.62 -2.45
N SER A 256 8.54 12.50 -1.95
CA SER A 256 7.41 12.05 -2.77
C SER A 256 7.03 13.04 -3.87
N GLU A 257 6.95 14.34 -3.56
CA GLU A 257 6.58 15.36 -4.55
C GLU A 257 7.72 15.62 -5.54
N SER A 258 8.99 15.54 -5.10
CA SER A 258 10.16 15.70 -5.97
C SER A 258 10.27 14.54 -6.98
N ALA A 259 10.21 13.29 -6.51
CA ALA A 259 10.25 12.12 -7.38
C ALA A 259 9.08 12.11 -8.37
N HIS A 260 7.88 12.45 -7.90
CA HIS A 260 6.70 12.51 -8.77
C HIS A 260 6.78 13.68 -9.77
N LEU A 261 7.41 14.80 -9.43
CA LEU A 261 7.65 15.89 -10.38
C LEU A 261 8.65 15.49 -11.46
N ILE A 262 9.77 14.84 -11.10
CA ILE A 262 10.74 14.30 -12.07
C ILE A 262 10.01 13.35 -13.04
N TRP A 263 9.23 12.40 -12.50
CA TRP A 263 8.42 11.49 -13.29
C TRP A 263 7.46 12.21 -14.25
N LYS A 264 6.76 13.26 -13.79
CA LYS A 264 5.88 14.07 -14.64
C LYS A 264 6.66 14.76 -15.75
N LEU A 265 7.80 15.38 -15.46
CA LEU A 265 8.62 16.07 -16.46
C LEU A 265 9.13 15.11 -17.54
N ARG A 266 9.63 13.93 -17.13
CA ARG A 266 10.01 12.85 -18.06
C ARG A 266 8.84 12.42 -18.93
N ASN A 267 7.66 12.21 -18.35
CA ASN A 267 6.48 11.83 -19.13
C ASN A 267 6.03 12.91 -20.10
N LYS A 268 6.13 14.19 -19.73
CA LYS A 268 5.90 15.29 -20.67
C LYS A 268 6.85 15.21 -21.84
N ARG A 269 8.14 14.95 -21.60
CA ARG A 269 9.14 14.82 -22.67
C ARG A 269 8.87 13.63 -23.61
N ILE A 270 8.48 12.47 -23.08
CA ILE A 270 8.40 11.23 -23.87
C ILE A 270 7.02 10.97 -24.47
N ILE A 271 5.94 11.46 -23.83
CA ILE A 271 4.56 11.07 -24.17
C ILE A 271 3.78 12.22 -24.82
N GLU A 272 3.96 13.47 -24.38
CA GLU A 272 3.18 14.60 -24.90
C GLU A 272 3.49 15.01 -26.35
N PRO A 273 4.74 14.92 -26.88
CA PRO A 273 5.01 15.39 -28.23
C PRO A 273 4.23 14.59 -29.28
N LYS A 274 3.61 15.30 -30.21
CA LYS A 274 3.01 14.67 -31.39
C LYS A 274 4.09 14.23 -32.37
N PRO A 275 3.78 13.30 -33.29
CA PRO A 275 4.66 13.00 -34.42
C PRO A 275 5.05 14.30 -35.14
N ASN A 276 6.35 14.51 -35.34
CA ASN A 276 6.95 15.69 -35.98
C ASN A 276 6.90 17.00 -35.17
N GLU A 277 6.60 16.96 -33.88
CA GLU A 277 6.71 18.11 -32.99
C GLU A 277 7.98 18.02 -32.14
N GLU A 278 8.82 19.04 -32.18
CA GLU A 278 10.00 19.10 -31.31
C GLU A 278 9.57 19.43 -29.88
N TYR A 279 9.95 18.58 -28.93
CA TYR A 279 9.71 18.86 -27.53
C TYR A 279 10.64 19.98 -27.03
N ILE A 280 10.07 21.14 -26.74
CA ILE A 280 10.81 22.23 -26.11
C ILE A 280 11.08 21.86 -24.65
N LYS A 281 12.34 21.56 -24.34
CA LYS A 281 12.77 21.25 -22.98
C LYS A 281 12.60 22.47 -22.07
N PRO A 282 12.09 22.28 -20.84
CA PRO A 282 11.99 23.39 -19.90
C PRO A 282 13.38 23.90 -19.52
N THR A 283 13.51 25.21 -19.41
CA THR A 283 14.71 25.88 -18.92
C THR A 283 14.97 25.55 -17.45
N HIS A 284 16.21 25.74 -16.98
CA HIS A 284 16.57 25.56 -15.56
C HIS A 284 15.67 26.40 -14.63
N LYS A 285 15.32 27.63 -15.04
CA LYS A 285 14.43 28.51 -14.28
C LYS A 285 13.00 27.97 -14.22
N GLU A 286 12.49 27.40 -15.30
CA GLU A 286 11.17 26.79 -15.33
C GLU A 286 11.11 25.53 -14.47
N ILE A 287 12.12 24.66 -14.52
CA ILE A 287 12.22 23.47 -13.65
C ILE A 287 12.20 23.89 -12.18
N HIS A 288 13.05 24.86 -11.82
CA HIS A 288 13.10 25.44 -10.48
C HIS A 288 11.73 25.97 -10.03
N ASN A 289 11.08 26.77 -10.87
CA ASN A 289 9.77 27.35 -10.55
C ASN A 289 8.66 26.30 -10.45
N ARG A 290 8.70 25.24 -11.26
CA ARG A 290 7.76 24.10 -11.16
C ARG A 290 7.93 23.36 -9.84
N TRP A 291 9.16 23.17 -9.38
CA TRP A 291 9.42 22.57 -8.06
C TRP A 291 8.94 23.48 -6.92
N LEU A 292 9.29 24.77 -6.96
CA LEU A 292 8.81 25.74 -5.98
C LEU A 292 7.28 25.77 -5.92
N ASN A 293 6.61 25.82 -7.08
CA ASN A 293 5.16 25.79 -7.14
C ASN A 293 4.58 24.51 -6.54
N THR A 294 5.21 23.35 -6.79
CA THR A 294 4.78 22.06 -6.24
C THR A 294 4.85 22.07 -4.71
N ILE A 295 5.97 22.51 -4.13
CA ILE A 295 6.17 22.56 -2.67
C ILE A 295 5.27 23.63 -2.03
N ASN A 296 5.20 24.83 -2.62
CA ASN A 296 4.34 25.91 -2.12
C ASN A 296 2.85 25.55 -2.18
N SER A 297 2.41 24.80 -3.21
CA SER A 297 1.04 24.30 -3.29
C SER A 297 0.72 23.32 -2.16
N ARG A 298 1.69 22.49 -1.74
CA ARG A 298 1.53 21.61 -0.57
C ARG A 298 1.44 22.41 0.73
N LEU A 299 2.29 23.41 0.91
CA LEU A 299 2.23 24.31 2.07
C LEU A 299 0.90 25.08 2.13
N ALA A 300 0.46 25.66 1.01
CA ALA A 300 -0.80 26.38 0.93
C ALA A 300 -2.00 25.48 1.27
N LEU A 301 -2.00 24.24 0.77
CA LEU A 301 -3.02 23.26 1.12
C LEU A 301 -2.98 22.89 2.61
N ASP A 302 -1.79 22.68 3.19
CA ASP A 302 -1.66 22.44 4.63
C ASP A 302 -2.25 23.59 5.44
N ILE A 303 -1.90 24.84 5.11
CA ILE A 303 -2.42 26.04 5.77
C ILE A 303 -3.95 26.09 5.64
N ALA A 304 -4.48 25.89 4.44
CA ALA A 304 -5.93 25.88 4.21
C ALA A 304 -6.63 24.82 5.06
N MET A 305 -6.04 23.63 5.22
CA MET A 305 -6.59 22.55 6.02
C MET A 305 -6.57 22.82 7.54
N THR A 306 -5.99 23.94 8.02
CA THR A 306 -6.13 24.33 9.44
C THR A 306 -7.46 24.98 9.78
N HIS A 307 -8.24 25.35 8.77
CA HIS A 307 -9.48 26.08 8.99
C HIS A 307 -10.54 25.21 9.65
N ASP A 308 -11.24 25.77 10.64
CA ASP A 308 -12.27 25.10 11.45
C ASP A 308 -13.43 24.52 10.64
N LYS A 309 -13.63 24.95 9.38
CA LYS A 309 -14.65 24.41 8.46
C LYS A 309 -14.43 22.93 8.13
N TYR A 310 -13.24 22.42 8.42
CA TYR A 310 -12.91 21.00 8.25
C TYR A 310 -13.15 20.19 9.54
N GLU A 311 -13.61 20.80 10.63
CA GLU A 311 -14.00 20.16 11.88
C GLU A 311 -12.95 19.13 12.37
N SER A 312 -13.36 17.88 12.59
CA SER A 312 -12.49 16.76 13.00
C SER A 312 -11.38 16.41 12.00
N ARG A 313 -11.46 16.91 10.75
CA ARG A 313 -10.45 16.72 9.71
C ARG A 313 -9.48 17.89 9.59
N ALA A 314 -9.67 18.97 10.36
CA ALA A 314 -8.76 20.10 10.37
C ALA A 314 -7.37 19.69 10.87
N LEU A 315 -6.33 20.18 10.22
CA LEU A 315 -4.95 19.97 10.66
C LEU A 315 -4.61 20.92 11.82
N PRO A 316 -4.00 20.42 12.91
CA PRO A 316 -3.51 21.27 13.97
C PRO A 316 -2.41 22.22 13.45
N ARG A 317 -2.51 23.53 13.74
CA ARG A 317 -1.49 24.53 13.36
C ARG A 317 -0.07 24.11 13.79
N ARG A 318 0.05 23.54 14.99
CA ARG A 318 1.32 22.98 15.52
C ARG A 318 1.95 21.96 14.57
N LYS A 319 1.15 21.11 13.91
CA LYS A 319 1.65 20.09 12.96
C LYS A 319 2.32 20.75 11.75
N ILE A 320 1.78 21.87 11.27
CA ILE A 320 2.32 22.61 10.12
C ILE A 320 3.62 23.30 10.50
N LEU A 321 3.63 24.02 11.63
CA LEU A 321 4.84 24.67 12.16
C LEU A 321 5.96 23.66 12.46
N GLN A 322 5.59 22.46 12.91
CA GLN A 322 6.56 21.38 13.07
C GLN A 322 7.07 20.84 11.74
N THR A 323 6.26 20.85 10.68
CA THR A 323 6.64 20.33 9.36
C THR A 323 7.58 21.29 8.63
N TRP A 324 7.10 22.51 8.37
CA TRP A 324 7.77 23.51 7.54
C TRP A 324 8.84 24.30 8.31
#